data_AF-A0A8B6X5F9-F1
#
_entry.id   AF-A0A8B6X5F9-F1
#
_cell.length_a   1.000
_cell.length_b   1.000
_cell.length_c   1.000
_cell.angle_alpha   90.00
_cell.angle_beta   90.00
_cell.angle_gamma   90.00
#
_symmetry.space_group_name_H-M   'P 1'
#
loop_
_entity.id
_entity.type
_entity.pdbx_description
1 polymer ?
#
loop_
_entity_poly.entity_id
_entity_poly.type
_entity_poly.pdbx_seq_one_letter_code
_entity_poly.pdbx_strand_id
1 'polypeptide(L)'
;MPRPATISYDDFRAAALRLMEAGDTPTFSRLRAELGGGSYDVLRRYLDAFEQEKARRLKTPAVPDDVLGGIQGWYERIRDEASTQARAELNAEFETLAQRRAALEADFARLRDEARDARRDLERFEVGAAALREELAQSRAEGARLAGELAATREELAVERERHLRQVTLADELRAQLKQAAQDAAAGIALADERARSLERTLLQRHDEAAELWKARLRELEVTLGDTREQRARDDARQAEVIKQADAARAAERALHGQALATLEMRQAMAEQDAERVRRELASEREARRTLEAELTTVRTAIVEARSRDALISEVCDEIGRCGATWVESIRSALRTERQGT
;
A
#
# COMPACT_ATOMS: atom_id res chain seq x y z
N MET A 1 119.13 -133.68 -19.97
CA MET A 1 117.78 -133.33 -19.51
C MET A 1 117.65 -133.71 -18.04
N PRO A 2 117.30 -132.78 -17.14
CA PRO A 2 117.08 -133.11 -15.73
C PRO A 2 115.89 -134.06 -15.60
N ARG A 3 116.03 -135.11 -14.76
CA ARG A 3 114.93 -136.05 -14.47
C ARG A 3 113.82 -135.27 -13.75
N PRO A 4 112.54 -135.45 -14.11
CA PRO A 4 111.43 -134.81 -13.38
C PRO A 4 111.42 -135.29 -11.93
N ALA A 5 111.14 -134.37 -11.01
CA ALA A 5 111.03 -134.65 -9.58
C ALA A 5 110.00 -135.77 -9.33
N THR A 6 110.39 -136.81 -8.60
CA THR A 6 109.49 -137.88 -8.14
C THR A 6 108.54 -137.33 -7.08
N ILE A 7 107.24 -137.30 -7.38
CA ILE A 7 106.18 -136.84 -6.47
C ILE A 7 105.87 -137.94 -5.44
N SER A 8 105.79 -137.56 -4.15
CA SER A 8 105.40 -138.46 -3.07
C SER A 8 103.88 -138.69 -3.01
N TYR A 9 103.45 -139.83 -2.47
CA TYR A 9 102.03 -140.06 -2.16
C TYR A 9 101.49 -139.02 -1.16
N ASP A 10 102.32 -138.55 -0.23
CA ASP A 10 101.91 -137.55 0.77
C ASP A 10 101.62 -136.19 0.12
N ASP A 11 102.44 -135.78 -0.86
CA ASP A 11 102.21 -134.55 -1.64
C ASP A 11 100.90 -134.66 -2.42
N PHE A 12 100.68 -135.82 -3.04
CA PHE A 12 99.43 -136.13 -3.75
C PHE A 12 98.22 -136.07 -2.82
N ARG A 13 98.29 -136.70 -1.65
CA ARG A 13 97.20 -136.75 -0.68
C ARG A 13 96.86 -135.37 -0.13
N ALA A 14 97.87 -134.54 0.14
CA ALA A 14 97.68 -133.16 0.57
C ALA A 14 97.01 -132.30 -0.51
N ALA A 15 97.37 -132.49 -1.79
CA ALA A 15 96.72 -131.83 -2.90
C ALA A 15 95.26 -132.29 -3.09
N ALA A 16 94.99 -133.60 -2.96
CA ALA A 16 93.65 -134.15 -3.07
C ALA A 16 92.72 -133.65 -1.95
N LEU A 17 93.22 -133.55 -0.72
CA LEU A 17 92.44 -132.98 0.40
C LEU A 17 92.14 -131.50 0.20
N ARG A 18 93.11 -130.71 -0.26
CA ARG A 18 92.90 -129.28 -0.58
C ARG A 18 91.82 -129.09 -1.64
N LEU A 19 91.81 -129.91 -2.68
CA LEU A 19 90.75 -129.88 -3.70
C LEU A 19 89.39 -130.21 -3.08
N MET A 20 89.31 -131.23 -2.22
CA MET A 20 88.05 -131.60 -1.57
C MET A 20 87.53 -130.54 -0.58
N GLU A 21 88.41 -129.88 0.17
CA GLU A 21 88.04 -128.76 1.05
C GLU A 21 87.50 -127.56 0.26
N ALA A 22 88.00 -127.35 -0.96
CA ALA A 22 87.47 -126.36 -1.88
C ALA A 22 86.14 -126.77 -2.55
N GLY A 23 85.60 -127.96 -2.26
CA GLY A 23 84.39 -128.49 -2.90
C GLY A 23 84.62 -129.13 -4.27
N ASP A 24 85.87 -129.29 -4.69
CA ASP A 24 86.25 -129.80 -6.00
C ASP A 24 86.58 -131.31 -5.96
N THR A 25 86.17 -132.04 -7.01
CA THR A 25 86.53 -133.46 -7.15
C THR A 25 87.99 -133.60 -7.60
N PRO A 26 88.82 -134.41 -6.90
CA PRO A 26 90.23 -134.61 -7.21
C PRO A 26 90.38 -135.46 -8.49
N THR A 27 90.41 -134.80 -9.64
CA THR A 27 90.64 -135.45 -10.96
C THR A 27 92.11 -135.36 -11.35
N PHE A 28 92.58 -136.27 -12.23
CA PHE A 28 93.98 -136.31 -12.68
C PHE A 28 94.49 -134.98 -13.21
N SER A 29 93.70 -134.29 -14.03
CA SER A 29 94.08 -133.01 -14.61
C SER A 29 94.28 -131.94 -13.55
N ARG A 30 93.43 -131.91 -12.51
CA ARG A 30 93.50 -130.95 -11.42
C ARG A 30 94.66 -131.26 -10.47
N LEU A 31 94.84 -132.52 -10.11
CA LEU A 31 95.95 -132.96 -9.27
C LEU A 31 97.30 -132.68 -9.95
N ARG A 32 97.39 -132.88 -11.27
CA ARG A 32 98.59 -132.57 -12.03
C ARG A 32 98.86 -131.06 -12.12
N ALA A 33 97.83 -130.25 -12.26
CA ALA A 33 97.95 -128.79 -12.22
C ALA A 33 98.43 -128.30 -10.84
N GLU A 34 97.86 -128.85 -9.76
CA GLU A 34 98.19 -128.50 -8.38
C GLU A 34 99.60 -128.94 -7.97
N LEU A 35 100.04 -130.11 -8.44
CA LEU A 35 101.36 -130.68 -8.13
C LEU A 35 102.48 -130.18 -9.07
N GLY A 36 102.14 -129.40 -10.11
CA GLY A 36 103.10 -128.86 -11.07
C GLY A 36 103.76 -129.89 -11.99
N GLY A 37 103.27 -131.14 -12.03
CA GLY A 37 103.87 -132.22 -12.80
C GLY A 37 103.44 -133.62 -12.34
N GLY A 38 104.13 -134.65 -12.83
CA GLY A 38 103.89 -136.05 -12.47
C GLY A 38 103.53 -136.93 -13.66
N SER A 39 104.03 -138.17 -13.66
CA SER A 39 103.60 -139.18 -14.62
C SER A 39 102.14 -139.55 -14.33
N TYR A 40 101.35 -139.69 -15.40
CA TYR A 40 99.94 -140.03 -15.31
C TYR A 40 99.72 -141.36 -14.56
N ASP A 41 100.61 -142.34 -14.76
CA ASP A 41 100.52 -143.64 -14.12
C ASP A 41 100.74 -143.57 -12.60
N VAL A 42 101.58 -142.64 -12.14
CA VAL A 42 101.84 -142.43 -10.70
C VAL A 42 100.65 -141.77 -10.03
N LEU A 43 100.10 -140.73 -10.66
CA LEU A 43 98.89 -140.06 -10.17
C LEU A 43 97.69 -141.02 -10.17
N ARG A 44 97.56 -141.89 -11.17
CA ARG A 44 96.54 -142.94 -11.23
C ARG A 44 96.64 -143.89 -10.05
N ARG A 45 97.82 -144.45 -9.82
CA ARG A 45 98.06 -145.37 -8.71
C ARG A 45 97.75 -144.71 -7.35
N TYR A 46 98.08 -143.42 -7.20
CA TYR A 46 97.82 -142.68 -5.97
C TYR A 46 96.35 -142.29 -5.79
N LEU A 47 95.63 -141.95 -6.86
CA LEU A 47 94.20 -141.66 -6.77
C LEU A 47 93.42 -142.91 -6.37
N ASP A 48 93.72 -144.06 -6.98
CA ASP A 48 93.08 -145.32 -6.65
C ASP A 48 93.33 -145.71 -5.17
N ALA A 49 94.55 -145.48 -4.68
CA ALA A 49 94.89 -145.70 -3.27
C ALA A 49 94.15 -144.74 -2.32
N PHE A 50 94.02 -143.47 -2.70
CA PHE A 50 93.31 -142.45 -1.93
C PHE A 50 91.80 -142.70 -1.87
N GLU A 51 91.17 -143.14 -2.97
CA GLU A 51 89.75 -143.51 -2.97
C GLU A 51 89.47 -144.75 -2.12
N GLN A 52 90.34 -145.77 -2.16
CA GLN A 52 90.23 -146.92 -1.26
C GLN A 52 90.39 -146.52 0.22
N GLU A 53 91.29 -145.59 0.53
CA GLU A 53 91.46 -145.09 1.89
C GLU A 53 90.23 -144.29 2.37
N LYS A 54 89.65 -143.45 1.50
CA LYS A 54 88.39 -142.72 1.77
C LYS A 54 87.22 -143.67 2.00
N ALA A 55 87.07 -144.71 1.18
CA ALA A 55 86.03 -145.72 1.34
C ALA A 55 86.15 -146.51 2.65
N ARG A 56 87.39 -146.79 3.10
CA ARG A 56 87.62 -147.44 4.41
C ARG A 56 87.27 -146.53 5.60
N ARG A 57 87.51 -145.22 5.48
CA ARG A 57 87.19 -144.24 6.52
C ARG A 57 85.69 -143.93 6.64
N LEU A 58 84.93 -144.09 5.56
CA LEU A 58 83.47 -143.84 5.50
C LEU A 58 82.61 -145.05 5.90
N LYS A 59 83.15 -146.03 6.64
CA LYS A 59 82.29 -146.98 7.38
C LYS A 59 81.61 -146.23 8.53
N THR A 60 80.56 -145.49 8.20
CA THR A 60 79.72 -144.80 9.17
C THR A 60 79.13 -145.87 10.09
N PRO A 61 79.29 -145.78 11.42
CA PRO A 61 78.65 -146.71 12.34
C PRO A 61 77.14 -146.62 12.14
N ALA A 62 76.47 -147.78 12.02
CA ALA A 62 75.03 -147.86 11.89
C ALA A 62 74.40 -147.23 13.15
N VAL A 63 73.72 -146.11 12.97
CA VAL A 63 72.96 -145.47 14.03
C VAL A 63 71.75 -146.39 14.32
N PRO A 64 71.54 -146.81 15.58
CA PRO A 64 70.42 -147.69 15.93
C PRO A 64 69.06 -147.09 15.53
N ASP A 65 68.15 -147.91 15.01
CA ASP A 65 66.83 -147.47 14.52
C ASP A 65 66.00 -146.74 15.59
N ASP A 66 66.18 -147.07 16.87
CA ASP A 66 65.53 -146.38 17.99
C ASP A 66 65.93 -144.90 18.10
N VAL A 67 67.18 -144.57 17.75
CA VAL A 67 67.68 -143.19 17.73
C VAL A 67 67.10 -142.45 16.53
N LEU A 68 66.97 -143.10 15.37
CA LEU A 68 66.34 -142.53 14.17
C LEU A 68 64.83 -142.30 14.38
N GLY A 69 64.11 -143.27 14.96
CA GLY A 69 62.70 -143.14 15.31
C GLY A 69 62.44 -142.07 16.36
N GLY A 70 63.34 -141.96 17.36
CA GLY A 70 63.34 -140.86 18.32
C GLY A 70 63.50 -139.50 17.63
N ILE A 71 64.55 -139.33 16.81
CA ILE A 71 64.80 -138.08 16.07
C ILE A 71 63.62 -137.72 15.16
N GLN A 72 63.02 -138.69 14.48
CA GLN A 72 61.87 -138.48 13.61
C GLN A 72 60.64 -138.02 14.40
N GLY A 73 60.33 -138.65 15.53
CA GLY A 73 59.22 -138.23 16.41
C GLY A 73 59.45 -136.88 17.10
N TRP A 74 60.70 -136.48 17.33
CA TRP A 74 61.04 -135.11 17.76
C TRP A 74 60.89 -134.10 16.62
N TYR A 75 61.32 -134.45 15.40
CA TYR A 75 61.17 -133.61 14.22
C TYR A 75 59.70 -133.35 13.87
N GLU A 76 58.86 -134.39 13.89
CA GLU A 76 57.42 -134.27 13.64
C GLU A 76 56.75 -133.37 14.68
N ARG A 77 57.07 -133.53 15.97
CA ARG A 77 56.57 -132.63 17.03
C ARG A 77 57.01 -131.18 16.85
N ILE A 78 58.30 -130.94 16.60
CA ILE A 78 58.83 -129.58 16.35
C ILE A 78 58.16 -128.97 15.11
N ARG A 79 57.96 -129.76 14.05
CA ARG A 79 57.29 -129.31 12.82
C ARG A 79 55.83 -128.98 13.08
N ASP A 80 55.10 -129.82 13.81
CA ASP A 80 53.69 -129.61 14.11
C ASP A 80 53.50 -128.40 15.03
N GLU A 81 54.32 -128.24 16.07
CA GLU A 81 54.35 -127.05 16.93
C GLU A 81 54.69 -125.80 16.13
N ALA A 82 55.76 -125.81 15.33
CA ALA A 82 56.15 -124.68 14.49
C ALA A 82 55.06 -124.32 13.47
N SER A 83 54.41 -125.31 12.86
CA SER A 83 53.32 -125.08 11.90
C SER A 83 52.06 -124.53 12.58
N THR A 84 51.75 -125.00 13.79
CA THR A 84 50.61 -124.55 14.58
C THR A 84 50.85 -123.13 15.06
N GLN A 85 52.05 -122.83 15.55
CA GLN A 85 52.45 -121.49 15.96
C GLN A 85 52.46 -120.52 14.78
N ALA A 86 53.05 -120.89 13.64
CA ALA A 86 53.04 -120.05 12.44
C ALA A 86 51.61 -119.77 11.93
N ARG A 87 50.71 -120.76 12.00
CA ARG A 87 49.28 -120.56 11.67
C ARG A 87 48.58 -119.64 12.67
N ALA A 88 48.87 -119.78 13.95
CA ALA A 88 48.31 -118.91 14.98
C ALA A 88 48.78 -117.45 14.80
N GLU A 89 50.07 -117.24 14.51
CA GLU A 89 50.65 -115.94 14.22
C GLU A 89 50.05 -115.32 12.94
N LEU A 90 49.95 -116.08 11.85
CA LEU A 90 49.29 -115.64 10.61
C LEU A 90 47.83 -115.27 10.83
N ASN A 91 47.08 -116.09 11.56
CA ASN A 91 45.67 -115.80 11.87
C ASN A 91 45.53 -114.52 12.72
N ALA A 92 46.40 -114.32 13.72
CA ALA A 92 46.42 -113.10 14.53
C ALA A 92 46.77 -111.86 13.69
N GLU A 93 47.71 -111.98 12.73
CA GLU A 93 48.02 -110.91 11.78
C GLU A 93 46.83 -110.62 10.86
N PHE A 94 46.16 -111.64 10.32
CA PHE A 94 44.97 -111.45 9.50
C PHE A 94 43.83 -110.78 10.26
N GLU A 95 43.57 -111.17 11.51
CA GLU A 95 42.58 -110.51 12.37
C GLU A 95 42.97 -109.05 12.63
N THR A 96 44.24 -108.78 12.92
CA THR A 96 44.75 -107.41 13.12
C THR A 96 44.59 -106.57 11.86
N LEU A 97 44.90 -107.11 10.69
CA LEU A 97 44.73 -106.42 9.41
C LEU A 97 43.25 -106.19 9.08
N ALA A 98 42.38 -107.16 9.38
CA ALA A 98 40.94 -107.01 9.20
C ALA A 98 40.38 -105.90 10.11
N GLN A 99 40.82 -105.83 11.38
CA GLN A 99 40.44 -104.76 12.30
C GLN A 99 40.93 -103.39 11.82
N ARG A 100 42.20 -103.30 11.37
CA ARG A 100 42.75 -102.04 10.81
C ARG A 100 42.00 -101.60 9.56
N ARG A 101 41.65 -102.54 8.68
CA ARG A 101 40.85 -102.26 7.48
C ARG A 101 39.47 -101.74 7.87
N ALA A 102 38.78 -102.38 8.81
CA ALA A 102 37.47 -101.93 9.29
C ALA A 102 37.54 -100.52 9.92
N ALA A 103 38.60 -100.24 10.70
CA ALA A 103 38.82 -98.92 11.28
C ALA A 103 39.04 -97.85 10.18
N LEU A 104 39.89 -98.14 9.19
CA LEU A 104 40.11 -97.23 8.05
C LEU A 104 38.82 -97.01 7.23
N GLU A 105 38.03 -98.05 6.98
CA GLU A 105 36.75 -97.94 6.29
C GLU A 105 35.76 -97.05 7.08
N ALA A 106 35.74 -97.15 8.41
CA ALA A 106 34.95 -96.27 9.27
C ALA A 106 35.43 -94.82 9.24
N ASP A 107 36.75 -94.59 9.29
CA ASP A 107 37.34 -93.24 9.18
C ASP A 107 37.06 -92.62 7.82
N PHE A 108 37.15 -93.38 6.73
CA PHE A 108 36.80 -92.92 5.39
C PHE A 108 35.31 -92.55 5.27
N ALA A 109 34.42 -93.34 5.86
CA ALA A 109 33.00 -93.02 5.89
C ALA A 109 32.75 -91.71 6.64
N ARG A 110 33.37 -91.54 7.82
CA ARG A 110 33.27 -90.32 8.61
C ARG A 110 33.80 -89.08 7.89
N LEU A 111 34.99 -89.16 7.29
CA LEU A 111 35.58 -88.05 6.53
C LEU A 111 34.73 -87.69 5.31
N ARG A 112 34.07 -88.67 4.69
CA ARG A 112 33.15 -88.43 3.57
C ARG A 112 31.91 -87.67 4.02
N ASP A 113 31.36 -87.99 5.18
CA ASP A 113 30.22 -87.27 5.75
C ASP A 113 30.62 -85.85 6.18
N GLU A 114 31.76 -85.68 6.85
CA GLU A 114 32.32 -84.36 7.20
C GLU A 114 32.55 -83.49 5.95
N ALA A 115 33.09 -84.05 4.88
CA ALA A 115 33.26 -83.35 3.60
C ALA A 115 31.92 -82.96 2.95
N ARG A 116 30.88 -83.77 3.13
CA ARG A 116 29.54 -83.49 2.61
C ARG A 116 28.88 -82.36 3.39
N ASP A 117 29.02 -82.34 4.70
CA ASP A 117 28.47 -81.29 5.55
C ASP A 117 29.22 -79.97 5.35
N ALA A 118 30.56 -80.00 5.24
CA ALA A 118 31.34 -78.82 4.89
C ALA A 118 30.93 -78.20 3.54
N ARG A 119 30.58 -79.03 2.53
CA ARG A 119 30.02 -78.55 1.25
C ARG A 119 28.67 -77.87 1.41
N ARG A 120 27.77 -78.44 2.23
CA ARG A 120 26.46 -77.84 2.51
C ARG A 120 26.59 -76.51 3.23
N ASP A 121 27.53 -76.40 4.16
CA ASP A 121 27.79 -75.15 4.86
C ASP A 121 28.39 -74.10 3.92
N LEU A 122 29.31 -74.49 3.03
CA LEU A 122 29.82 -73.60 1.99
C LEU A 122 28.69 -73.06 1.09
N GLU A 123 27.81 -73.93 0.60
CA GLU A 123 26.64 -73.54 -0.21
C GLU A 123 25.73 -72.56 0.55
N ARG A 124 25.48 -72.81 1.85
CA ARG A 124 24.71 -71.88 2.70
C ARG A 124 25.40 -70.53 2.85
N PHE A 125 26.70 -70.50 3.06
CA PHE A 125 27.46 -69.26 3.17
C PHE A 125 27.48 -68.49 1.85
N GLU A 126 27.58 -69.17 0.70
CA GLU A 126 27.52 -68.53 -0.61
C GLU A 126 26.15 -67.88 -0.87
N VAL A 127 25.06 -68.58 -0.53
CA VAL A 127 23.70 -68.03 -0.61
C VAL A 127 23.54 -66.82 0.34
N GLY A 128 24.01 -66.93 1.59
CA GLY A 128 23.97 -65.83 2.55
C GLY A 128 24.80 -64.63 2.10
N ALA A 129 25.98 -64.85 1.54
CA ALA A 129 26.84 -63.78 1.01
C ALA A 129 26.21 -63.10 -0.22
N ALA A 130 25.52 -63.86 -1.08
CA ALA A 130 24.77 -63.29 -2.19
C ALA A 130 23.61 -62.41 -1.70
N ALA A 131 22.84 -62.88 -0.71
CA ALA A 131 21.75 -62.10 -0.11
C ALA A 131 22.25 -60.79 0.52
N LEU A 132 23.34 -60.84 1.30
CA LEU A 132 23.94 -59.65 1.91
C LEU A 132 24.48 -58.65 0.88
N ARG A 133 25.01 -59.13 -0.26
CA ARG A 133 25.44 -58.26 -1.36
C ARG A 133 24.27 -57.55 -2.01
N GLU A 134 23.15 -58.24 -2.18
CA GLU A 134 21.92 -57.68 -2.71
C GLU A 134 21.32 -56.64 -1.75
N GLU A 135 21.23 -56.93 -0.45
CA GLU A 135 20.81 -55.97 0.57
C GLU A 135 21.70 -54.73 0.61
N LEU A 136 23.03 -54.92 0.52
CA LEU A 136 23.97 -53.81 0.45
C LEU A 136 23.79 -52.96 -0.82
N ALA A 137 23.50 -53.59 -1.96
CA ALA A 137 23.22 -52.89 -3.21
C ALA A 137 21.91 -52.08 -3.10
N GLN A 138 20.86 -52.66 -2.52
CA GLN A 138 19.58 -51.99 -2.27
C GLN A 138 19.74 -50.80 -1.32
N SER A 139 20.41 -50.99 -0.18
CA SER A 139 20.66 -49.91 0.78
C SER A 139 21.50 -48.77 0.16
N ARG A 140 22.47 -49.08 -0.71
CA ARG A 140 23.23 -48.07 -1.46
C ARG A 140 22.35 -47.32 -2.46
N ALA A 141 21.47 -48.02 -3.17
CA ALA A 141 20.53 -47.41 -4.10
C ALA A 141 19.54 -46.49 -3.38
N GLU A 142 19.00 -46.90 -2.24
CA GLU A 142 18.15 -46.08 -1.38
C GLU A 142 18.92 -44.87 -0.84
N GLY A 143 20.15 -45.06 -0.35
CA GLY A 143 21.01 -43.97 0.09
C GLY A 143 21.28 -42.94 -1.01
N ALA A 144 21.56 -43.39 -2.24
CA ALA A 144 21.75 -42.52 -3.40
C ALA A 144 20.45 -41.78 -3.75
N ARG A 145 19.30 -42.45 -3.68
CA ARG A 145 17.98 -41.85 -3.93
C ARG A 145 17.67 -40.76 -2.91
N LEU A 146 17.83 -41.06 -1.61
CA LEU A 146 17.61 -40.10 -0.53
C LEU A 146 18.58 -38.92 -0.61
N ALA A 147 19.84 -39.16 -1.00
CA ALA A 147 20.79 -38.08 -1.24
C ALA A 147 20.36 -37.16 -2.41
N GLY A 148 19.79 -37.74 -3.48
CA GLY A 148 19.18 -36.99 -4.58
C GLY A 148 17.97 -36.17 -4.14
N GLU A 149 17.03 -36.76 -3.39
CA GLU A 149 15.86 -36.08 -2.82
C GLU A 149 16.29 -34.93 -1.88
N LEU A 150 17.32 -35.14 -1.06
CA LEU A 150 17.87 -34.10 -0.19
C LEU A 150 18.54 -32.96 -0.98
N ALA A 151 19.21 -33.27 -2.09
CA ALA A 151 19.78 -32.25 -2.96
C ALA A 151 18.68 -31.41 -3.63
N ALA A 152 17.63 -32.05 -4.15
CA ALA A 152 16.49 -31.35 -4.76
C ALA A 152 15.76 -30.44 -3.77
N THR A 153 15.47 -30.93 -2.56
CA THR A 153 14.81 -30.10 -1.52
C THR A 153 15.67 -28.91 -1.06
N ARG A 154 17.01 -29.07 -1.05
CA ARG A 154 17.92 -27.95 -0.77
C ARG A 154 17.90 -26.90 -1.87
N GLU A 155 17.80 -27.31 -3.13
CA GLU A 155 17.69 -26.40 -4.28
C GLU A 155 16.35 -25.65 -4.25
N GLU A 156 15.24 -26.34 -4.03
CA GLU A 156 13.91 -25.73 -3.85
C GLU A 156 13.91 -24.71 -2.70
N LEU A 157 14.50 -25.07 -1.55
CA LEU A 157 14.62 -24.15 -0.42
C LEU A 157 15.48 -22.93 -0.75
N ALA A 158 16.53 -23.08 -1.55
CA ALA A 158 17.36 -21.96 -1.99
C ALA A 158 16.57 -21.00 -2.90
N VAL A 159 15.79 -21.55 -3.85
CA VAL A 159 14.91 -20.76 -4.72
C VAL A 159 13.84 -20.02 -3.92
N GLU A 160 13.19 -20.68 -2.95
CA GLU A 160 12.19 -20.04 -2.09
C GLU A 160 12.78 -18.95 -1.21
N ARG A 161 14.00 -19.14 -0.69
CA ARG A 161 14.73 -18.09 0.05
C ARG A 161 15.02 -16.88 -0.84
N GLU A 162 15.45 -17.10 -2.08
CA GLU A 162 15.68 -16.01 -3.03
C GLU A 162 14.39 -15.25 -3.36
N ARG A 163 13.28 -15.97 -3.59
CA ARG A 163 11.95 -15.38 -3.78
C ARG A 163 11.53 -14.53 -2.59
N HIS A 164 11.68 -15.05 -1.37
CA HIS A 164 11.35 -14.32 -0.16
C HIS A 164 12.23 -13.07 0.01
N LEU A 165 13.53 -13.15 -0.25
CA LEU A 165 14.42 -11.99 -0.18
C LEU A 165 13.98 -10.90 -1.18
N ARG A 166 13.67 -11.27 -2.43
CA ARG A 166 13.13 -10.33 -3.43
C ARG A 166 11.82 -9.68 -2.97
N GLN A 167 10.91 -10.45 -2.36
CA GLN A 167 9.66 -9.92 -1.81
C GLN A 167 9.90 -8.93 -0.67
N VAL A 168 10.84 -9.21 0.24
CA VAL A 168 11.21 -8.29 1.33
C VAL A 168 11.82 -7.02 0.77
N THR A 169 12.76 -7.11 -0.18
CA THR A 169 13.36 -5.94 -0.84
C THR A 169 12.29 -5.07 -1.51
N LEU A 170 11.37 -5.69 -2.26
CA LEU A 170 10.26 -4.96 -2.90
C LEU A 170 9.34 -4.29 -1.85
N ALA A 171 9.04 -4.97 -0.75
CA ALA A 171 8.22 -4.40 0.31
C ALA A 171 8.91 -3.19 0.98
N ASP A 172 10.22 -3.24 1.18
CA ASP A 172 10.99 -2.13 1.74
C ASP A 172 11.11 -0.96 0.75
N GLU A 173 11.27 -1.23 -0.54
CA GLU A 173 11.21 -0.21 -1.60
C GLU A 173 9.84 0.48 -1.64
N LEU A 174 8.74 -0.29 -1.59
CA LEU A 174 7.38 0.27 -1.54
C LEU A 174 7.13 1.08 -0.27
N ARG A 175 7.63 0.64 0.89
CA ARG A 175 7.57 1.41 2.14
C ARG A 175 8.34 2.73 2.03
N ALA A 176 9.52 2.73 1.40
CA ALA A 176 10.29 3.93 1.17
C ALA A 176 9.54 4.90 0.22
N GLN A 177 8.95 4.38 -0.86
CA GLN A 177 8.12 5.17 -1.79
C GLN A 177 6.90 5.78 -1.10
N LEU A 178 6.18 5.01 -0.28
CA LEU A 178 5.03 5.51 0.49
C LEU A 178 5.44 6.59 1.49
N LYS A 179 6.59 6.41 2.16
CA LYS A 179 7.13 7.43 3.07
C LYS A 179 7.47 8.72 2.33
N GLN A 180 8.11 8.62 1.16
CA GLN A 180 8.41 9.79 0.33
C GLN A 180 7.14 10.49 -0.15
N ALA A 181 6.16 9.74 -0.67
CA ALA A 181 4.88 10.29 -1.11
C ALA A 181 4.13 10.98 0.03
N ALA A 182 4.18 10.44 1.25
CA ALA A 182 3.60 11.08 2.43
C ALA A 182 4.33 12.38 2.80
N GLN A 183 5.66 12.43 2.69
CA GLN A 183 6.44 13.64 2.91
C GLN A 183 6.15 14.71 1.85
N ASP A 184 6.06 14.32 0.59
CA ASP A 184 5.72 15.22 -0.52
C ASP A 184 4.29 15.78 -0.36
N ALA A 185 3.34 14.92 0.03
CA ALA A 185 1.97 15.35 0.33
C ALA A 185 1.92 16.32 1.52
N ALA A 186 2.65 16.03 2.60
CA ALA A 186 2.74 16.92 3.75
C ALA A 186 3.36 18.29 3.39
N ALA A 187 4.41 18.29 2.56
CA ALA A 187 5.00 19.51 2.04
C ALA A 187 4.03 20.29 1.14
N GLY A 188 3.26 19.59 0.31
CA GLY A 188 2.20 20.18 -0.51
C GLY A 188 1.09 20.84 0.32
N ILE A 189 0.64 20.17 1.39
CA ILE A 189 -0.34 20.73 2.33
C ILE A 189 0.23 21.97 3.03
N ALA A 190 1.46 21.90 3.54
CA ALA A 190 2.11 23.04 4.20
C ALA A 190 2.23 24.26 3.26
N LEU A 191 2.59 24.04 2.00
CA LEU A 191 2.64 25.10 0.98
C LEU A 191 1.25 25.69 0.67
N ALA A 192 0.21 24.83 0.60
CA ALA A 192 -1.16 25.27 0.39
C ALA A 192 -1.67 26.11 1.58
N ASP A 193 -1.36 25.70 2.81
CA ASP A 193 -1.69 26.43 4.04
C ASP A 193 -0.99 27.79 4.08
N GLU A 194 0.29 27.85 3.72
CA GLU A 194 1.04 29.11 3.64
C GLU A 194 0.44 30.06 2.60
N ARG A 195 0.07 29.53 1.41
CA ARG A 195 -0.64 30.29 0.38
C ARG A 195 -2.00 30.78 0.86
N ALA A 196 -2.78 29.95 1.56
CA ALA A 196 -4.07 30.33 2.12
C ALA A 196 -3.91 31.47 3.14
N ARG A 197 -2.96 31.36 4.07
CA ARG A 197 -2.63 32.43 5.03
C ARG A 197 -2.10 33.69 4.36
N SER A 198 -1.35 33.56 3.27
CA SER A 198 -0.91 34.71 2.47
C SER A 198 -2.10 35.43 1.84
N LEU A 199 -3.02 34.69 1.21
CA LEU A 199 -4.21 35.25 0.59
C LEU A 199 -5.14 35.89 1.62
N GLU A 200 -5.35 35.25 2.76
CA GLU A 200 -6.14 35.79 3.87
C GLU A 200 -5.55 37.12 4.35
N ARG A 201 -4.23 37.21 4.55
CA ARG A 201 -3.56 38.47 4.88
C ARG A 201 -3.78 39.55 3.81
N THR A 202 -3.65 39.21 2.53
CA THR A 202 -3.90 40.16 1.43
C THR A 202 -5.36 40.61 1.37
N LEU A 203 -6.33 39.71 1.60
CA LEU A 203 -7.75 40.05 1.62
C LEU A 203 -8.09 40.95 2.81
N LEU A 204 -7.57 40.66 4.00
CA LEU A 204 -7.70 41.52 5.18
C LEU A 204 -7.12 42.91 4.91
N GLN A 205 -5.91 42.98 4.35
CA GLN A 205 -5.29 44.25 3.98
C GLN A 205 -6.16 45.05 3.00
N ARG A 206 -6.69 44.40 1.95
CA ARG A 206 -7.60 45.06 0.99
C ARG A 206 -8.91 45.50 1.62
N HIS A 207 -9.43 44.73 2.57
CA HIS A 207 -10.63 45.09 3.32
C HIS A 207 -10.38 46.33 4.20
N ASP A 208 -9.24 46.39 4.88
CA ASP A 208 -8.84 47.56 5.69
C ASP A 208 -8.60 48.80 4.82
N GLU A 209 -7.92 48.65 3.69
CA GLU A 209 -7.74 49.72 2.69
C GLU A 209 -9.10 50.24 2.17
N ALA A 210 -10.03 49.34 1.84
CA ALA A 210 -11.37 49.71 1.43
C ALA A 210 -12.14 50.42 2.56
N ALA A 211 -12.03 49.93 3.80
CA ALA A 211 -12.68 50.55 4.96
C ALA A 211 -12.16 51.98 5.21
N GLU A 212 -10.84 52.21 5.08
CA GLU A 212 -10.26 53.55 5.19
C GLU A 212 -10.68 54.46 4.03
N LEU A 213 -10.76 53.95 2.80
CA LEU A 213 -11.32 54.69 1.66
C LEU A 213 -12.79 55.07 1.89
N TRP A 214 -13.61 54.15 2.41
CA TRP A 214 -15.00 54.42 2.76
C TRP A 214 -15.12 55.45 3.88
N LYS A 215 -14.29 55.38 4.92
CA LYS A 215 -14.23 56.41 5.97
C LYS A 215 -13.81 57.77 5.41
N ALA A 216 -12.81 57.82 4.55
CA ALA A 216 -12.37 59.04 3.89
C ALA A 216 -13.49 59.65 3.04
N ARG A 217 -14.18 58.81 2.25
CA ARG A 217 -15.33 59.23 1.43
C ARG A 217 -16.50 59.71 2.29
N LEU A 218 -16.77 59.04 3.42
CA LEU A 218 -17.80 59.47 4.36
C LEU A 218 -17.46 60.84 4.94
N ARG A 219 -16.21 61.08 5.37
CA ARG A 219 -15.77 62.40 5.85
C ARG A 219 -15.90 63.48 4.77
N GLU A 220 -15.54 63.18 3.53
CA GLU A 220 -15.73 64.10 2.39
C GLU A 220 -17.21 64.41 2.16
N LEU A 221 -18.09 63.40 2.24
CA LEU A 221 -19.54 63.59 2.17
C LEU A 221 -20.08 64.38 3.36
N GLU A 222 -19.56 64.19 4.57
CA GLU A 222 -19.91 64.98 5.75
C GLU A 222 -19.49 66.44 5.61
N VAL A 223 -18.29 66.71 5.07
CA VAL A 223 -17.82 68.06 4.76
C VAL A 223 -18.71 68.71 3.69
N THR A 224 -18.96 68.04 2.57
CA THR A 224 -19.85 68.58 1.51
C THR A 224 -21.29 68.76 1.98
N LEU A 225 -21.80 67.89 2.86
CA LEU A 225 -23.09 68.09 3.53
C LEU A 225 -23.06 69.29 4.50
N GLY A 226 -21.95 69.48 5.20
CA GLY A 226 -21.69 70.67 6.02
C GLY A 226 -21.72 71.94 5.17
N ASP A 227 -20.94 71.98 4.08
CA ASP A 227 -20.86 73.10 3.14
C ASP A 227 -22.21 73.39 2.49
N THR A 228 -22.96 72.36 2.08
CA THR A 228 -24.30 72.53 1.49
C THR A 228 -25.33 73.00 2.51
N ARG A 229 -25.24 72.56 3.78
CA ARG A 229 -26.05 73.09 4.88
C ARG A 229 -25.71 74.54 5.20
N GLU A 230 -24.43 74.89 5.21
CA GLU A 230 -23.99 76.27 5.41
C GLU A 230 -24.42 77.16 4.24
N GLN A 231 -24.29 76.66 3.00
CA GLN A 231 -24.75 77.35 1.81
C GLN A 231 -26.26 77.55 1.84
N ARG A 232 -27.04 76.54 2.24
CA ARG A 232 -28.49 76.68 2.48
C ARG A 232 -28.76 77.69 3.58
N ALA A 233 -28.06 77.66 4.70
CA ALA A 233 -28.25 78.65 5.76
C ALA A 233 -27.93 80.09 5.29
N ARG A 234 -26.90 80.26 4.45
CA ARG A 234 -26.56 81.54 3.80
C ARG A 234 -27.64 81.96 2.81
N ASP A 235 -28.16 81.03 2.01
CA ASP A 235 -29.21 81.30 1.04
C ASP A 235 -30.55 81.59 1.72
N ASP A 236 -30.87 80.89 2.81
CA ASP A 236 -32.03 81.15 3.68
C ASP A 236 -31.88 82.51 4.38
N ALA A 237 -30.68 82.85 4.87
CA ALA A 237 -30.40 84.17 5.44
C ALA A 237 -30.52 85.28 4.39
N ARG A 238 -30.02 85.06 3.16
CA ARG A 238 -30.20 85.98 2.03
C ARG A 238 -31.68 86.10 1.65
N GLN A 239 -32.43 85.00 1.62
CA GLN A 239 -33.86 85.03 1.36
C GLN A 239 -34.60 85.78 2.46
N ALA A 240 -34.24 85.58 3.74
CA ALA A 240 -34.79 86.33 4.86
C ALA A 240 -34.44 87.83 4.76
N GLU A 241 -33.23 88.18 4.34
CA GLU A 241 -32.81 89.56 4.07
C GLU A 241 -33.60 90.17 2.91
N VAL A 242 -33.81 89.42 1.82
CA VAL A 242 -34.63 89.84 0.67
C VAL A 242 -36.09 90.01 1.08
N ILE A 243 -36.64 89.11 1.90
CA ILE A 243 -38.01 89.23 2.45
C ILE A 243 -38.09 90.47 3.34
N LYS A 244 -37.10 90.70 4.22
CA LYS A 244 -37.03 91.88 5.09
C LYS A 244 -36.90 93.18 4.29
N GLN A 245 -36.11 93.19 3.22
CA GLN A 245 -35.99 94.32 2.30
C GLN A 245 -37.27 94.52 1.50
N ALA A 246 -37.94 93.46 1.07
CA ALA A 246 -39.23 93.53 0.39
C ALA A 246 -40.34 94.03 1.33
N ASP A 247 -40.34 93.61 2.59
CA ASP A 247 -41.28 94.09 3.61
C ASP A 247 -40.98 95.52 4.04
N ALA A 248 -39.70 95.91 4.12
CA ALA A 248 -39.29 97.30 4.33
C ALA A 248 -39.66 98.19 3.13
N ALA A 249 -39.51 97.69 1.91
CA ALA A 249 -39.93 98.37 0.69
C ALA A 249 -41.46 98.54 0.66
N ARG A 250 -42.22 97.48 0.98
CA ARG A 250 -43.69 97.55 1.12
C ARG A 250 -44.12 98.48 2.24
N ALA A 251 -43.39 98.53 3.35
CA ALA A 251 -43.66 99.47 4.44
C ALA A 251 -43.37 100.92 4.02
N ALA A 252 -42.28 101.16 3.29
CA ALA A 252 -41.96 102.47 2.71
C ALA A 252 -42.99 102.88 1.64
N GLU A 253 -43.46 101.95 0.82
CA GLU A 253 -44.49 102.17 -0.19
C GLU A 253 -45.85 102.47 0.46
N ARG A 254 -46.20 101.78 1.56
CA ARG A 254 -47.36 102.11 2.39
C ARG A 254 -47.22 103.46 3.09
N ALA A 255 -46.01 103.84 3.52
CA ALA A 255 -45.75 105.15 4.12
C ALA A 255 -45.86 106.28 3.09
N LEU A 256 -45.37 106.06 1.87
CA LEU A 256 -45.52 106.98 0.74
C LEU A 256 -46.98 107.08 0.29
N HIS A 257 -47.71 105.96 0.23
CA HIS A 257 -49.16 105.98 -0.02
C HIS A 257 -49.93 106.64 1.11
N GLY A 258 -49.54 106.44 2.37
CA GLY A 258 -50.10 107.16 3.52
C GLY A 258 -49.86 108.67 3.47
N GLN A 259 -48.66 109.10 3.05
CA GLN A 259 -48.35 110.52 2.84
C GLN A 259 -49.13 111.11 1.65
N ALA A 260 -49.29 110.34 0.56
CA ALA A 260 -50.08 110.73 -0.60
C ALA A 260 -51.59 110.83 -0.28
N LEU A 261 -52.12 109.90 0.53
CA LEU A 261 -53.49 109.93 1.04
C LEU A 261 -53.70 111.12 1.98
N ALA A 262 -52.78 111.38 2.91
CA ALA A 262 -52.87 112.54 3.80
C ALA A 262 -52.83 113.88 3.04
N THR A 263 -52.04 113.98 1.96
CA THR A 263 -52.03 115.17 1.10
C THR A 263 -53.28 115.30 0.22
N LEU A 264 -53.89 114.18 -0.18
CA LEU A 264 -55.18 114.17 -0.87
C LEU A 264 -56.34 114.53 0.07
N GLU A 265 -56.37 114.00 1.29
CA GLU A 265 -57.37 114.32 2.32
C GLU A 265 -57.29 115.79 2.75
N MET A 266 -56.07 116.34 2.88
CA MET A 266 -55.88 117.77 3.17
C MET A 266 -56.32 118.67 2.01
N ARG A 267 -56.11 118.25 0.75
CA ARG A 267 -56.64 118.97 -0.44
C ARG A 267 -58.15 118.84 -0.56
N GLN A 268 -58.72 117.71 -0.20
CA GLN A 268 -60.16 117.46 -0.23
C GLN A 268 -60.87 118.24 0.89
N ALA A 269 -60.28 118.34 2.09
CA ALA A 269 -60.76 119.19 3.17
C ALA A 269 -60.72 120.68 2.82
N MET A 270 -59.67 121.16 2.15
CA MET A 270 -59.65 122.55 1.65
C MET A 270 -60.69 122.79 0.56
N ALA A 271 -60.90 121.83 -0.35
CA ALA A 271 -61.92 121.94 -1.40
C ALA A 271 -63.35 121.90 -0.82
N GLU A 272 -63.59 121.14 0.25
CA GLU A 272 -64.87 121.13 0.97
C GLU A 272 -65.10 122.44 1.75
N GLN A 273 -64.05 123.03 2.33
CA GLN A 273 -64.10 124.32 3.01
C GLN A 273 -64.37 125.48 2.04
N ASP A 274 -63.77 125.44 0.84
CA ASP A 274 -64.05 126.39 -0.24
C ASP A 274 -65.46 126.19 -0.84
N ALA A 275 -65.93 124.93 -0.97
CA ALA A 275 -67.29 124.63 -1.42
C ALA A 275 -68.37 125.08 -0.40
N GLU A 276 -68.10 124.99 0.91
CA GLU A 276 -68.99 125.52 1.94
C GLU A 276 -69.01 127.06 1.97
N ARG A 277 -67.87 127.70 1.73
CA ARG A 277 -67.78 129.15 1.60
C ARG A 277 -68.61 129.67 0.42
N VAL A 278 -68.49 129.02 -0.75
CA VAL A 278 -69.31 129.34 -1.93
C VAL A 278 -70.80 129.04 -1.70
N ARG A 279 -71.15 127.97 -0.96
CA ARG A 279 -72.56 127.70 -0.61
C ARG A 279 -73.17 128.74 0.34
N ARG A 280 -72.39 129.31 1.27
CA ARG A 280 -72.84 130.40 2.14
C ARG A 280 -73.00 131.72 1.38
N GLU A 281 -72.11 132.01 0.45
CA GLU A 281 -72.21 133.19 -0.43
C GLU A 281 -73.40 133.06 -1.41
N LEU A 282 -73.66 131.87 -1.96
CA LEU A 282 -74.81 131.62 -2.85
C LEU A 282 -76.16 131.61 -2.09
N ALA A 283 -76.15 131.24 -0.81
CA ALA A 283 -77.33 131.30 0.06
C ALA A 283 -77.66 132.75 0.45
N SER A 284 -76.65 133.57 0.77
CA SER A 284 -76.86 135.00 1.08
C SER A 284 -77.29 135.82 -0.14
N GLU A 285 -76.80 135.48 -1.35
CA GLU A 285 -77.30 136.10 -2.59
C GLU A 285 -78.75 135.70 -2.91
N ARG A 286 -79.14 134.45 -2.65
CA ARG A 286 -80.53 133.99 -2.86
C ARG A 286 -81.51 134.59 -1.85
N GLU A 287 -81.08 134.84 -0.62
CA GLU A 287 -81.86 135.58 0.37
C GLU A 287 -81.98 137.06 -0.01
N ALA A 288 -80.88 137.72 -0.40
CA ALA A 288 -80.90 139.11 -0.88
C ALA A 288 -81.79 139.30 -2.12
N ARG A 289 -81.81 138.32 -3.02
CA ARG A 289 -82.67 138.34 -4.22
C ARG A 289 -84.14 138.13 -3.88
N ARG A 290 -84.46 137.32 -2.86
CA ARG A 290 -85.84 137.13 -2.37
C ARG A 290 -86.38 138.36 -1.63
N THR A 291 -85.55 139.05 -0.85
CA THR A 291 -85.96 140.32 -0.22
C THR A 291 -86.16 141.42 -1.26
N LEU A 292 -85.29 141.51 -2.27
CA LEU A 292 -85.47 142.47 -3.38
C LEU A 292 -86.69 142.16 -4.26
N GLU A 293 -86.98 140.87 -4.53
CA GLU A 293 -88.19 140.48 -5.27
C GLU A 293 -89.47 140.72 -4.45
N ALA A 294 -89.44 140.52 -3.12
CA ALA A 294 -90.54 140.84 -2.21
C ALA A 294 -90.81 142.36 -2.13
N GLU A 295 -89.77 143.18 -2.04
CA GLU A 295 -89.88 144.63 -2.06
C GLU A 295 -90.39 145.16 -3.41
N LEU A 296 -89.93 144.57 -4.53
CA LEU A 296 -90.44 144.90 -5.86
C LEU A 296 -91.92 144.54 -6.03
N THR A 297 -92.39 143.41 -5.49
CA THR A 297 -93.82 143.10 -5.49
C THR A 297 -94.62 144.06 -4.63
N THR A 298 -94.10 144.48 -3.48
CA THR A 298 -94.77 145.41 -2.55
C THR A 298 -94.93 146.81 -3.18
N VAL A 299 -93.89 147.29 -3.87
CA VAL A 299 -93.93 148.55 -4.65
C VAL A 299 -94.86 148.42 -5.86
N ARG A 300 -94.93 147.26 -6.52
CA ARG A 300 -95.85 147.04 -7.66
C ARG A 300 -97.32 147.03 -7.22
N THR A 301 -97.65 146.45 -6.07
CA THR A 301 -99.00 146.54 -5.48
C THR A 301 -99.35 147.96 -5.04
N ALA A 302 -98.41 148.71 -4.44
CA ALA A 302 -98.64 150.10 -4.05
C ALA A 302 -98.87 151.04 -5.26
N ILE A 303 -98.23 150.78 -6.41
CA ILE A 303 -98.42 151.56 -7.64
C ILE A 303 -99.77 151.24 -8.33
N VAL A 304 -100.27 150.00 -8.21
CA VAL A 304 -101.59 149.60 -8.73
C VAL A 304 -102.73 150.10 -7.81
N GLU A 305 -102.52 150.17 -6.50
CA GLU A 305 -103.45 150.79 -5.54
C GLU A 305 -103.48 152.32 -5.62
N ALA A 306 -102.36 152.97 -5.98
CA ALA A 306 -102.35 154.42 -6.23
C ALA A 306 -103.06 154.80 -7.53
N ARG A 307 -102.89 154.02 -8.62
CA ARG A 307 -103.57 154.26 -9.90
C ARG A 307 -105.07 153.94 -9.89
N SER A 308 -105.53 153.08 -8.99
CA SER A 308 -106.97 152.83 -8.78
C SER A 308 -107.65 153.89 -7.90
N ARG A 309 -106.90 154.65 -7.09
CA ARG A 309 -107.41 155.86 -6.39
C ARG A 309 -107.53 157.09 -7.29
N ASP A 310 -106.63 157.28 -8.25
CA ASP A 310 -106.74 158.39 -9.22
C ASP A 310 -107.83 158.16 -10.28
N ALA A 311 -108.18 156.90 -10.59
CA ALA A 311 -109.31 156.57 -11.46
C ALA A 311 -110.69 156.80 -10.77
N LEU A 312 -110.77 156.57 -9.45
CA LEU A 312 -112.00 156.80 -8.66
C LEU A 312 -112.30 158.28 -8.39
N ILE A 313 -111.29 159.18 -8.45
CA ILE A 313 -111.51 160.63 -8.31
C ILE A 313 -111.96 161.28 -9.65
N SER A 314 -111.54 160.74 -10.80
CA SER A 314 -112.02 161.21 -12.12
C SER A 314 -113.47 160.79 -12.41
N GLU A 315 -113.93 159.67 -11.86
CA GLU A 315 -115.29 159.15 -12.10
C GLU A 315 -116.35 159.86 -11.23
N VAL A 316 -115.99 160.31 -10.02
CA VAL A 316 -116.86 161.14 -9.16
C VAL A 316 -117.02 162.58 -9.69
N CYS A 317 -116.01 163.12 -10.37
CA CYS A 317 -116.10 164.45 -11.00
C CYS A 317 -116.99 164.49 -12.26
N ASP A 318 -117.14 163.36 -12.97
CA ASP A 318 -118.02 163.24 -14.14
C ASP A 318 -119.48 162.86 -13.80
N GLU A 319 -119.73 162.33 -12.60
CA GLU A 319 -121.07 161.99 -12.09
C GLU A 319 -121.77 163.21 -11.45
N ILE A 320 -121.02 164.10 -10.78
CA ILE A 320 -121.56 165.35 -10.22
C ILE A 320 -121.82 166.39 -11.33
N GLY A 321 -121.08 166.34 -12.45
CA GLY A 321 -121.39 167.12 -13.66
C GLY A 321 -122.67 166.68 -14.40
N ARG A 322 -123.10 165.43 -14.25
CA ARG A 322 -124.32 164.89 -14.88
C ARG A 322 -125.60 165.07 -14.05
N CYS A 323 -125.50 165.26 -12.74
CA CYS A 323 -126.65 165.59 -11.88
C CYS A 323 -127.05 167.07 -11.87
N GLY A 324 -126.31 167.94 -12.58
CA GLY A 324 -126.73 169.31 -12.90
C GLY A 324 -127.79 169.41 -14.01
N ALA A 325 -128.01 168.35 -14.80
CA ALA A 325 -128.88 168.42 -15.98
C ALA A 325 -130.33 167.96 -15.72
N THR A 326 -130.57 167.03 -14.80
CA THR A 326 -131.91 166.41 -14.60
C THR A 326 -132.76 167.06 -13.50
N TRP A 327 -132.19 167.88 -12.61
CA TRP A 327 -132.98 168.60 -11.59
C TRP A 327 -133.49 169.98 -12.06
N VAL A 328 -132.77 170.64 -12.98
CA VAL A 328 -133.22 171.88 -13.65
C VAL A 328 -134.38 171.61 -14.61
N GLU A 329 -134.50 170.39 -15.14
CA GLU A 329 -135.65 169.95 -15.94
C GLU A 329 -136.85 169.49 -15.08
N SER A 330 -136.61 169.00 -13.87
CA SER A 330 -137.70 168.63 -12.94
C SER A 330 -138.38 169.84 -12.28
N ILE A 331 -137.66 170.93 -11.97
CA ILE A 331 -138.29 172.17 -11.46
C ILE A 331 -138.95 173.00 -12.57
N ARG A 332 -138.46 172.94 -13.82
CA ARG A 332 -139.20 173.51 -14.98
C ARG A 332 -140.50 172.77 -15.30
N SER A 333 -140.60 171.49 -14.92
CA SER A 333 -141.81 170.67 -15.06
C SER A 333 -142.85 170.99 -13.96
N ALA A 334 -142.43 171.18 -12.71
CA ALA A 334 -143.34 171.52 -11.61
C ALA A 334 -143.90 172.97 -11.67
N LEU A 335 -143.23 173.90 -12.37
CA LEU A 335 -143.74 175.27 -12.59
C LEU A 335 -144.75 175.39 -13.76
N ARG A 336 -145.19 174.28 -14.37
CA ARG A 336 -146.24 174.30 -15.41
C ARG A 336 -147.54 173.57 -15.06
N THR A 337 -147.64 172.91 -13.91
CA THR A 337 -148.84 172.15 -13.50
C THR A 337 -149.52 172.65 -12.23
N GLU A 338 -149.30 173.91 -11.82
CA GLU A 338 -150.13 174.55 -10.79
C GLU A 338 -150.40 176.03 -11.07
N ARG A 339 -150.86 176.28 -12.30
CA ARG A 339 -151.71 177.42 -12.65
C ARG A 339 -152.67 177.06 -13.78
N GLN A 340 -153.52 176.06 -13.53
CA GLN A 340 -154.90 176.06 -13.97
C GLN A 340 -155.75 175.46 -12.85
N GLY A 341 -156.21 176.35 -11.98
CA GLY A 341 -157.08 176.03 -10.86
C GLY A 341 -157.01 177.11 -9.78
N THR A 342 -157.21 178.37 -10.18
CA THR A 342 -157.49 179.56 -9.32
C THR A 342 -156.57 179.82 -8.14
#